data_AF-A0A7S4H0R1-F1
#
_entry.id   AF-A0A7S4H0R1-F1
#
_cell.length_a   1.000
_cell.length_b   1.000
_cell.length_c   1.000
_cell.angle_alpha   90.00
_cell.angle_beta   90.00
_cell.angle_gamma   90.00
#
_symmetry.space_group_name_H-M   'P 1'
#
loop_
_entity.id
_entity.type
_entity.pdbx_description
1 polymer ?
#
loop_
_entity_poly.entity_id
_entity_poly.type
_entity_poly.pdbx_seq_one_letter_code
_entity_poly.pdbx_strand_id
1 'polypeptide(L)'
;MIVQPEADEQIVTIRINEVGSDNNTLGKYGLAVSASAGRCVTDFNYAFAAGKAYNFMVILESPEKKKRGVKPSARIYGASFSLWRLNGKLQTTPLY
;
A
#
# COMPACT_ATOMS: atom_id res chain seq x y z
N MET A 1 -6.56 0.87 17.24
CA MET A 1 -5.19 0.32 17.39
C MET A 1 -4.57 0.24 16.01
N ILE A 2 -3.40 0.85 15.78
CA ILE A 2 -2.70 0.75 14.48
C ILE A 2 -1.99 -0.60 14.44
N VAL A 3 -2.40 -1.47 13.51
CA VAL A 3 -1.79 -2.79 13.33
C VAL A 3 -0.36 -2.62 12.82
N GLN A 4 0.59 -3.29 13.49
CA GLN A 4 2.00 -3.25 13.12
C GLN A 4 2.38 -4.48 12.30
N PRO A 5 3.40 -4.38 11.42
CA PRO A 5 4.05 -5.53 10.82
C PRO A 5 4.60 -6.47 11.89
N GLU A 6 4.54 -7.76 11.65
CA GLU A 6 5.25 -8.76 12.45
C GLU A 6 6.73 -8.80 12.06
N ALA A 7 7.59 -9.31 12.95
CA ALA A 7 9.04 -9.11 12.87
C ALA A 7 9.68 -9.64 11.57
N ASP A 8 9.16 -10.73 11.00
CA ASP A 8 9.68 -11.34 9.78
C ASP A 8 8.87 -10.99 8.53
N GLU A 9 7.85 -10.13 8.65
CA GLU A 9 7.05 -9.76 7.50
C GLU A 9 7.80 -8.83 6.55
N GLN A 10 7.68 -9.15 5.27
CA GLN A 10 8.16 -8.34 4.16
C GLN A 10 7.00 -7.92 3.27
N ILE A 11 7.11 -6.72 2.71
CA ILE A 11 6.22 -6.24 1.66
C ILE A 11 6.57 -7.01 0.39
N VAL A 12 5.62 -7.83 -0.08
CA VAL A 12 5.75 -8.65 -1.29
C VAL A 12 4.99 -8.08 -2.47
N THR A 13 3.99 -7.24 -2.22
CA THR A 13 3.18 -6.60 -3.27
C THR A 13 2.76 -5.21 -2.85
N ILE A 14 2.84 -4.27 -3.80
CA ILE A 14 2.26 -2.93 -3.70
C ILE A 14 1.41 -2.72 -4.95
N ARG A 15 0.17 -2.23 -4.76
CA ARG A 15 -0.71 -1.80 -5.84
C ARG A 15 -1.26 -0.41 -5.57
N ILE A 16 -1.32 0.39 -6.63
CA ILE A 16 -1.95 1.70 -6.65
C ILE A 16 -2.90 1.71 -7.83
N ASN A 17 -4.15 2.10 -7.64
CA ASN A 17 -5.13 2.19 -8.72
C ASN A 17 -5.86 3.52 -8.62
N GLU A 18 -5.93 4.28 -9.71
CA GLU A 18 -6.86 5.42 -9.80
C GLU A 18 -8.30 4.88 -9.89
N VAL A 19 -9.18 5.43 -9.06
CA VAL A 19 -10.60 5.04 -9.04
C VAL A 19 -11.26 5.48 -10.34
N GLY A 20 -11.90 4.54 -11.03
CA GLY A 20 -12.59 4.79 -12.30
C GLY A 20 -11.67 4.80 -13.53
N SER A 21 -10.41 4.36 -13.42
CA SER A 21 -9.50 4.23 -14.55
C SER A 21 -8.74 2.89 -14.50
N ASP A 22 -8.94 2.05 -15.51
CA ASP A 22 -8.23 0.77 -15.63
C ASP A 22 -6.77 0.94 -16.12
N ASN A 23 -6.49 2.07 -16.79
CA ASN A 23 -5.19 2.34 -17.39
C ASN A 23 -4.22 3.02 -16.41
N ASN A 24 -4.74 3.67 -15.37
CA ASN A 24 -3.92 4.36 -14.36
C ASN A 24 -3.75 3.48 -13.13
N THR A 25 -2.98 2.42 -13.31
CA THR A 25 -2.66 1.47 -12.24
C THR A 25 -1.17 1.17 -12.18
N LEU A 26 -0.67 0.86 -11.00
CA LEU A 26 0.67 0.36 -10.76
C LEU A 26 0.57 -0.90 -9.91
N GLY A 27 1.23 -1.97 -10.36
CA GLY A 27 1.40 -3.19 -9.61
C GLY A 27 2.87 -3.59 -9.56
N LYS A 28 3.38 -3.78 -8.34
CA LYS A 28 4.73 -4.32 -8.09
C LYS A 28 4.60 -5.60 -7.27
N TYR A 29 5.18 -6.67 -7.78
CA TYR A 29 5.08 -8.03 -7.24
C TYR A 29 6.47 -8.60 -6.99
N GLY A 30 6.56 -9.64 -6.17
CA GLY A 30 7.83 -10.31 -5.88
C GLY A 30 8.84 -9.41 -5.16
N LEU A 31 8.34 -8.40 -4.44
CA LEU A 31 9.19 -7.55 -3.61
C LEU A 31 9.71 -8.33 -2.40
N ALA A 32 10.83 -7.88 -1.86
CA ALA A 32 11.44 -8.41 -0.64
C ALA A 32 11.89 -7.25 0.27
N VAL A 33 10.97 -6.31 0.51
CA VAL A 33 11.25 -5.10 1.29
C VAL A 33 10.82 -5.32 2.73
N SER A 34 11.72 -5.18 3.68
CA SER A 34 11.40 -5.32 5.11
C SER A 34 10.28 -4.35 5.53
N ALA A 35 9.21 -4.88 6.12
CA ALA A 35 8.17 -4.05 6.70
C ALA A 35 8.61 -3.59 8.09
N SER A 36 8.39 -2.31 8.43
CA SER A 36 8.70 -1.81 9.77
C SER A 36 7.72 -0.72 10.19
N ALA A 37 7.42 -0.71 11.49
CA ALA A 37 6.58 0.30 12.12
C ALA A 37 7.12 1.71 11.86
N GLY A 38 6.23 2.66 11.56
CA GLY A 38 6.58 4.08 11.40
C GLY A 38 7.37 4.42 10.14
N ARG A 39 7.64 3.47 9.24
CA ARG A 39 8.25 3.75 7.93
C ARG A 39 7.21 3.79 6.82
N CYS A 40 7.36 4.76 5.93
CA CYS A 40 6.55 4.86 4.72
C CYS A 40 6.90 3.75 3.73
N VAL A 41 5.92 3.37 2.93
CA VAL A 41 6.08 2.47 1.79
C VAL A 41 6.35 3.31 0.54
N THR A 42 7.21 2.83 -0.36
CA THR A 42 7.45 3.50 -1.65
C THR A 42 6.21 3.44 -2.55
N ASP A 43 5.95 4.53 -3.26
CA ASP A 43 4.92 4.61 -4.30
C ASP A 43 5.50 4.36 -5.71
N PHE A 44 6.80 4.09 -5.81
CA PHE A 44 7.54 3.93 -7.06
C PHE A 44 7.38 5.12 -8.03
N ASN A 45 7.31 6.34 -7.49
CA ASN A 45 7.12 7.57 -8.25
C ASN A 45 5.82 7.56 -9.08
N TYR A 46 4.75 6.93 -8.56
CA TYR A 46 3.46 6.97 -9.22
C TYR A 46 2.97 8.41 -9.42
N ALA A 47 2.55 8.74 -10.64
CA ALA A 47 2.16 10.09 -11.03
C ALA A 47 0.76 10.43 -10.54
N PHE A 48 0.64 10.73 -9.25
CA PHE A 48 -0.61 11.19 -8.65
C PHE A 48 -1.06 12.55 -9.21
N ALA A 49 -2.37 12.71 -9.39
CA ALA A 49 -3.00 13.93 -9.87
C ALA A 49 -4.05 14.44 -8.88
N ALA A 50 -4.19 15.76 -8.80
CA ALA A 50 -5.27 16.39 -8.04
C ALA A 50 -6.62 16.20 -8.75
N GLY A 51 -7.71 16.18 -7.98
CA GLY A 51 -9.06 15.93 -8.48
C GLY A 51 -9.36 14.44 -8.70
N LYS A 52 -8.51 13.55 -8.19
CA LYS A 52 -8.59 12.11 -8.40
C LYS A 52 -8.65 11.37 -7.06
N ALA A 53 -9.17 10.15 -7.12
CA ALA A 53 -9.19 9.22 -6.00
C ALA A 53 -8.36 7.97 -6.32
N TYR A 54 -7.78 7.37 -5.30
CA TYR A 54 -6.87 6.26 -5.43
C TYR A 54 -7.13 5.19 -4.37
N ASN A 55 -6.90 3.95 -4.76
CA ASN A 55 -6.81 2.80 -3.87
C ASN A 55 -5.35 2.35 -3.81
N PHE A 56 -4.78 2.39 -2.61
CA PHE A 56 -3.48 1.81 -2.28
C PHE A 56 -3.69 0.46 -1.60
N MET A 57 -2.91 -0.53 -1.98
CA MET A 57 -2.91 -1.85 -1.35
C MET A 57 -1.48 -2.33 -1.17
N VAL A 58 -1.20 -2.92 -0.01
CA VAL A 58 0.07 -3.58 0.28
C VAL A 58 -0.20 -4.97 0.84
N ILE A 59 0.59 -5.95 0.39
CA ILE A 59 0.57 -7.32 0.91
C ILE A 59 1.87 -7.55 1.65
N LEU A 60 1.75 -7.92 2.93
CA LEU A 60 2.85 -8.37 3.76
C LEU A 60 2.80 -9.89 3.81
N GLU A 61 3.96 -10.53 3.73
CA GLU A 61 4.10 -11.98 3.88
C GLU A 61 5.21 -12.28 4.89
N SER A 62 4.97 -13.25 5.76
CA SER A 62 5.93 -13.85 6.68
C SER A 62 6.51 -15.12 6.02
N PRO A 63 7.77 -15.09 5.57
CA PRO A 63 8.42 -16.26 4.97
C PRO A 63 8.52 -17.43 5.96
N GLU A 64 8.74 -17.14 7.25
CA GLU A 64 8.86 -18.17 8.28
C GLU A 64 7.53 -18.87 8.51
N LYS A 65 6.43 -18.12 8.66
CA LYS A 65 5.09 -18.73 8.79
C LYS A 65 4.73 -19.52 7.55
N LYS A 66 5.03 -19.01 6.35
CA LYS A 66 4.77 -19.70 5.09
C LYS A 66 5.52 -21.02 5.01
N LYS A 67 6.82 -21.03 5.33
CA LYS A 67 7.65 -22.24 5.37
C LYS A 67 7.13 -23.27 6.38
N ARG A 68 6.59 -22.81 7.51
CA ARG A 68 6.05 -23.65 8.59
C ARG A 68 4.57 -24.02 8.43
N GLY A 69 3.89 -23.54 7.38
CA GLY A 69 2.46 -23.76 7.18
C GLY A 69 1.55 -23.06 8.21
N VAL A 70 2.06 -22.06 8.94
CA VAL A 70 1.31 -21.30 9.95
C VAL A 70 0.47 -20.21 9.28
N LYS A 71 -0.80 -20.06 9.68
CA LYS A 71 -1.74 -19.08 9.10
C LYS A 71 -2.20 -18.03 10.14
N PRO A 72 -2.46 -16.78 9.72
CA PRO A 72 -2.17 -16.24 8.39
C PRO A 72 -0.67 -16.02 8.19
N SER A 73 -0.13 -16.47 7.05
CA SER A 73 1.24 -16.19 6.62
C SER A 73 1.35 -14.92 5.77
N ALA A 74 0.21 -14.35 5.37
CA ALA A 74 0.13 -13.12 4.60
C ALA A 74 -1.05 -12.27 5.07
N ARG A 75 -0.89 -10.95 4.99
CA ARG A 75 -1.88 -9.95 5.38
C ARG A 75 -1.98 -8.88 4.31
N ILE A 76 -3.19 -8.42 4.05
CA ILE A 76 -3.47 -7.39 3.04
C ILE A 76 -3.96 -6.15 3.75
N TYR A 77 -3.37 -5.01 3.43
CA TYR A 77 -3.79 -3.70 3.91
C TYR A 77 -4.17 -2.84 2.72
N GLY A 78 -5.30 -2.15 2.84
CA GLY A 78 -5.80 -1.22 1.85
C GLY A 78 -6.07 0.15 2.46
N ALA A 79 -5.85 1.19 1.68
CA ALA A 79 -6.26 2.54 1.99
C ALA A 79 -6.84 3.20 0.74
N SER A 80 -7.95 3.91 0.91
CA SER A 80 -8.57 4.70 -0.16
C SER A 80 -8.51 6.17 0.21
N PHE A 81 -8.05 7.00 -0.72
CA PHE A 81 -7.91 8.43 -0.49
C PHE A 81 -8.20 9.24 -1.75
N SER A 82 -8.57 10.49 -1.57
CA SER A 82 -8.70 11.47 -2.63
C SER A 82 -7.63 12.55 -2.50
N LEU A 83 -7.22 13.11 -3.64
CA LEU A 83 -6.22 14.16 -3.72
C LEU A 83 -6.85 15.45 -4.24
N TRP A 84 -6.68 16.53 -3.52
CA TRP A 84 -7.20 17.85 -3.88
C TRP A 84 -6.13 18.91 -3.71
N ARG A 85 -6.26 20.04 -4.41
CA ARG A 85 -5.43 21.21 -4.14
C ARG A 85 -6.16 22.17 -3.22
N LEU A 86 -5.54 22.49 -2.09
CA LEU A 86 -5.97 23.56 -1.20
C LEU A 86 -4.84 24.58 -1.09
N ASN A 87 -5.11 25.84 -1.46
CA ASN A 87 -4.14 26.93 -1.41
C ASN A 87 -2.81 26.59 -2.13
N GLY A 88 -2.91 25.96 -3.29
CA GLY A 88 -1.75 25.54 -4.09
C GLY A 88 -1.00 24.30 -3.58
N LYS A 89 -1.37 23.75 -2.42
CA LYS A 89 -0.76 22.53 -1.86
C LYS A 89 -1.64 21.31 -2.12
N LEU A 90 -1.00 20.18 -2.43
CA LEU A 90 -1.68 18.89 -2.55
C LEU A 90 -2.06 18.40 -1.15
N GLN A 91 -3.30 17.97 -0.97
CA GLN A 91 -3.83 17.41 0.26
C GLN A 91 -4.49 16.06 0.01
N THR A 92 -4.39 15.18 0.99
CA THR A 92 -5.02 13.86 1.01
C THR A 92 -6.24 13.89 1.92
N THR A 93 -7.33 13.25 1.49
CA THR A 93 -8.50 13.00 2.33
C THR A 93 -8.84 11.52 2.27
N PRO A 94 -8.86 10.81 3.42
CA PRO A 94 -9.32 9.43 3.47
C PRO A 94 -10.75 9.32 2.94
N LEU A 95 -11.07 8.24 2.24
CA LEU A 95 -12.43 8.01 1.75
C LEU A 95 -13.29 7.20 2.73
N TYR A 96 -12.68 6.60 3.76
CA TYR A 96 -13.33 5.83 4.82
C TYR A 96 -12.52 5.92 6.13
#